data_AF-A0A521VFS7-F1
#
_entry.id   AF-A0A521VFS7-F1
#
_cell.length_a   1.000
_cell.length_b   1.000
_cell.length_c   1.000
_cell.angle_alpha   90.00
_cell.angle_beta   90.00
_cell.angle_gamma   90.00
#
_symmetry.space_group_name_H-M   'P 1'
#
loop_
_entity.id
_entity.type
_entity.pdbx_description
1 polymer ?
#
loop_
_entity_poly.entity_id
_entity_poly.type
_entity_poly.pdbx_seq_one_letter_code
_entity_poly.pdbx_strand_id
1 'polypeptide(L)'
;METGKGRTTQDCEVRREVEGDNGEIERPAGLLIQNVAAALAIYPFMLSLWRKQEHTTEMANANVQGPKRPTGITITAWLWIVSGGLMALSGLMAGFAFSFMRQMGPPPTVPADVDPGFQILAAIFEHFEILLALQMLVAALAIWSGIALLKLKAWARTAIEVLSWLALVYCIGLGIFQVNLWISMTDQAPRGGAPIDMDLFQFAGAAMAVVVIAVLAVPLWIMIRYLRGAEVRAAIARTQETDA
;
A
#
# COMPACT_ATOMS: atom_id res chain seq x y z
N MET A 1 46.80 26.43 -58.51
CA MET A 1 46.05 27.69 -58.49
C MET A 1 44.85 27.50 -57.58
N GLU A 2 44.84 28.30 -56.53
CA GLU A 2 43.74 28.74 -55.65
C GLU A 2 42.83 27.73 -54.93
N THR A 3 43.27 27.47 -53.70
CA THR A 3 42.52 27.39 -52.45
C THR A 3 41.33 28.36 -52.30
N GLY A 4 40.18 27.87 -51.82
CA GLY A 4 39.04 28.69 -51.40
C GLY A 4 38.30 28.08 -50.20
N LYS A 5 38.78 28.39 -49.00
CA LYS A 5 38.32 27.90 -47.69
C LYS A 5 37.30 28.90 -47.11
N GLY A 6 36.01 28.63 -47.30
CA GLY A 6 34.94 29.40 -46.66
C GLY A 6 34.54 28.78 -45.32
N ARG A 7 35.16 29.23 -44.21
CA ARG A 7 34.61 28.99 -42.86
C ARG A 7 33.57 30.07 -42.60
N THR A 8 32.31 29.68 -42.53
CA THR A 8 31.20 30.53 -42.12
C THR A 8 31.26 30.77 -40.61
N THR A 9 31.13 32.03 -40.23
CA THR A 9 31.17 32.61 -38.88
C THR A 9 30.02 32.17 -37.95
N GLN A 10 29.23 31.17 -38.37
CA GLN A 10 27.97 30.78 -37.72
C GLN A 10 28.19 29.83 -36.52
N ASP A 11 29.36 29.23 -36.39
CA ASP A 11 29.69 28.30 -35.29
C ASP A 11 30.06 29.01 -33.97
N CYS A 12 30.33 30.31 -33.98
CA CYS A 12 30.73 31.03 -32.77
C CYS A 12 29.54 31.54 -31.93
N GLU A 13 28.35 31.69 -32.51
CA GLU A 13 27.20 32.27 -31.81
C GLU A 13 26.37 31.22 -31.06
N VAL A 14 26.31 29.98 -31.58
CA VAL A 14 25.60 28.86 -30.94
C VAL A 14 26.29 28.39 -29.65
N ARG A 15 27.57 28.73 -29.44
CA ARG A 15 28.32 28.27 -28.26
C ARG A 15 28.11 29.11 -27.00
N ARG A 16 27.48 30.29 -27.08
CA ARG A 16 27.30 31.18 -25.90
C ARG A 16 25.96 31.07 -25.18
N GLU A 17 24.97 30.36 -25.72
CA GLU A 17 23.67 30.19 -25.04
C GLU A 17 23.57 28.92 -24.18
N VAL A 18 24.60 28.08 -24.15
CA VAL A 18 24.58 26.82 -23.37
C VAL A 18 25.23 26.96 -21.98
N GLU A 19 25.67 28.16 -21.60
CA GLU A 19 26.47 28.40 -20.38
C GLU A 19 25.74 29.30 -19.36
N GLY A 20 24.44 29.12 -19.18
CA GLY A 20 23.66 30.08 -18.40
C GLY A 20 22.33 29.62 -17.83
N ASP A 21 22.19 28.37 -17.36
CA ASP A 21 21.20 28.07 -16.32
C ASP A 21 21.52 26.73 -15.63
N ASN A 22 22.52 26.74 -14.74
CA ASN A 22 22.67 25.68 -13.74
C ASN A 22 21.59 25.87 -12.67
N GLY A 23 20.33 25.70 -13.07
CA GLY A 23 19.21 25.63 -12.15
C GLY A 23 19.50 24.51 -11.16
N GLU A 24 19.62 24.86 -9.88
CA GLU A 24 19.71 23.92 -8.79
C GLU A 24 18.61 22.87 -8.97
N ILE A 25 19.03 21.65 -9.33
CA ILE A 25 18.16 20.49 -9.40
C ILE A 25 17.79 20.19 -7.94
N GLU A 26 16.71 20.83 -7.46
CA GLU A 26 16.07 20.53 -6.20
C GLU A 26 15.72 19.04 -6.20
N ARG A 27 16.54 18.26 -5.50
CA ARG A 27 16.44 16.81 -5.50
C ARG A 27 15.09 16.40 -4.88
N PRO A 28 14.28 15.54 -5.53
CA PRO A 28 12.98 15.08 -5.03
C PRO A 28 13.08 14.13 -3.81
N ALA A 29 14.18 14.15 -3.05
CA ALA A 29 14.35 13.39 -1.82
C ALA A 29 13.34 13.78 -0.73
N GLY A 30 12.77 14.98 -0.80
CA GLY A 30 11.76 15.46 0.14
C GLY A 30 10.49 14.59 0.18
N LEU A 31 10.04 14.06 -0.97
CA LEU A 31 8.74 13.39 -1.06
C LEU A 31 8.75 12.00 -0.38
N LEU A 32 9.88 11.28 -0.45
CA LEU A 32 10.05 9.99 0.23
C LEU A 32 10.18 10.16 1.75
N ILE A 33 10.90 11.20 2.20
CA ILE A 33 11.00 11.53 3.62
C ILE A 33 9.62 11.92 4.17
N GLN A 34 8.80 12.64 3.38
CA GLN A 34 7.47 13.08 3.79
C GLN A 34 6.49 11.90 3.99
N ASN A 35 6.53 10.89 3.12
CA ASN A 35 5.67 9.71 3.23
C ASN A 35 6.06 8.81 4.41
N VAL A 36 7.35 8.60 4.66
CA VAL A 36 7.83 7.84 5.83
C VAL A 36 7.54 8.59 7.12
N ALA A 37 7.73 9.92 7.13
CA ALA A 37 7.39 10.76 8.29
C ALA A 37 5.87 10.74 8.57
N ALA A 38 5.01 10.76 7.54
CA ALA A 38 3.56 10.65 7.72
C ALA A 38 3.15 9.30 8.34
N ALA A 39 3.74 8.20 7.88
CA ALA A 39 3.50 6.87 8.45
C ALA A 39 3.97 6.78 9.92
N LEU A 40 5.14 7.35 10.23
CA LEU A 40 5.68 7.39 11.58
C LEU A 40 4.92 8.36 12.50
N ALA A 41 4.29 9.41 11.96
CA ALA A 41 3.50 10.38 12.73
C ALA A 41 2.16 9.79 13.23
N ILE A 42 1.63 8.78 12.55
CA ILE A 42 0.42 8.07 13.00
C ILE A 42 0.71 7.21 14.24
N TYR A 43 1.95 6.74 14.40
CA TYR A 43 2.37 5.88 15.50
C TYR A 43 2.23 6.52 16.90
N PRO A 44 2.77 7.72 17.18
CA PRO A 44 2.61 8.39 18.47
C PRO A 44 1.17 8.84 18.72
N PHE A 45 0.39 9.13 17.68
CA PHE A 45 -1.05 9.40 17.83
C PHE A 45 -1.80 8.15 18.27
N MET A 46 -1.52 6.99 17.66
CA MET A 46 -2.05 5.70 18.12
C MET A 46 -1.58 5.35 19.53
N LEU A 47 -0.32 5.60 19.87
CA LEU A 47 0.23 5.35 21.21
C LEU A 47 -0.37 6.30 22.27
N SER A 48 -0.69 7.53 21.88
CA SER A 48 -1.36 8.54 22.72
C SER A 48 -2.83 8.17 22.97
N LEU A 49 -3.54 7.77 21.93
CA LEU A 49 -4.90 7.23 22.05
C LEU A 49 -4.93 5.96 22.90
N TRP A 50 -3.91 5.11 22.76
CA TRP A 50 -3.70 3.92 23.60
C TRP A 50 -3.56 4.30 25.09
N ARG A 51 -2.72 5.28 25.41
CA ARG A 51 -2.52 5.73 26.81
C ARG A 51 -3.73 6.45 27.40
N LYS A 52 -4.51 7.19 26.60
CA LYS A 52 -5.73 7.90 27.07
C LYS A 52 -6.91 6.97 27.33
N GLN A 53 -7.00 5.84 26.62
CA GLN A 53 -8.05 4.85 26.86
C GLN A 53 -7.92 4.21 28.24
N GLU A 54 -6.71 3.92 28.71
CA GLU A 54 -6.48 3.27 30.01
C GLU A 54 -7.10 4.04 31.18
N HIS A 55 -6.93 5.37 31.20
CA HIS A 55 -7.45 6.23 32.29
C HIS A 55 -8.97 6.44 32.28
N THR A 56 -9.61 6.43 31.10
CA THR A 56 -11.07 6.67 31.02
C THR A 56 -11.87 5.41 31.37
N THR A 57 -11.31 4.22 31.13
CA THR A 57 -11.93 2.96 31.54
C THR A 57 -11.93 2.71 33.05
N GLU A 58 -11.08 3.38 33.84
CA GLU A 58 -11.07 3.20 35.30
C GLU A 58 -12.27 3.88 35.98
N MET A 59 -12.70 5.06 35.50
CA MET A 59 -13.79 5.80 36.15
C MET A 59 -15.19 5.33 35.73
N ALA A 60 -15.36 4.81 34.51
CA ALA A 60 -16.66 4.36 34.00
C ALA A 60 -17.05 2.93 34.44
N ASN A 61 -16.09 2.10 34.87
CA ASN A 61 -16.33 0.68 35.23
C ASN A 61 -16.63 0.44 36.71
N ALA A 62 -16.78 1.48 37.53
CA ALA A 62 -17.05 1.29 38.96
C ALA A 62 -18.43 0.68 39.27
N ASN A 63 -19.36 0.58 38.30
CA ASN A 63 -20.73 0.13 38.59
C ASN A 63 -21.41 -0.79 37.54
N VAL A 64 -20.71 -1.20 36.48
CA VAL A 64 -21.23 -2.20 35.52
C VAL A 64 -20.14 -3.23 35.28
N GLN A 65 -20.09 -4.29 36.09
CA GLN A 65 -19.15 -5.40 35.92
C GLN A 65 -19.57 -6.29 34.74
N GLY A 66 -19.64 -5.72 33.54
CA GLY A 66 -19.64 -6.51 32.32
C GLY A 66 -18.26 -7.17 32.14
N PRO A 67 -18.17 -8.31 31.42
CA PRO A 67 -16.89 -8.96 31.14
C PRO A 67 -15.90 -7.95 30.55
N LYS A 68 -14.81 -7.66 31.27
CA LYS A 68 -13.80 -6.68 30.85
C LYS A 68 -13.21 -7.13 29.52
N ARG A 69 -13.53 -6.39 28.45
CA ARG A 69 -13.04 -6.66 27.09
C ARG A 69 -11.53 -6.43 27.03
N PRO A 70 -10.72 -7.41 26.57
CA PRO A 70 -9.29 -7.19 26.37
C PRO A 70 -9.04 -6.08 25.34
N THR A 71 -8.20 -5.10 25.69
CA THR A 71 -7.92 -3.93 24.84
C THR A 71 -7.41 -4.32 23.45
N GLY A 72 -6.60 -5.39 23.34
CA GLY A 72 -6.06 -5.83 22.06
C GLY A 72 -7.11 -6.36 21.07
N ILE A 73 -8.22 -6.94 21.55
CA ILE A 73 -9.33 -7.36 20.68
C ILE A 73 -10.02 -6.13 20.09
N THR A 74 -10.27 -5.11 20.91
CA THR A 74 -10.87 -3.84 20.47
C THR A 74 -10.01 -3.16 19.42
N ILE A 75 -8.69 -3.06 19.63
CA ILE A 75 -7.76 -2.46 18.68
C ILE A 75 -7.75 -3.23 17.36
N THR A 76 -7.64 -4.56 17.43
CA THR A 76 -7.64 -5.42 16.23
C THR A 76 -8.92 -5.25 15.42
N ALA A 77 -10.08 -5.22 16.07
CA ALA A 77 -11.35 -5.02 15.41
C ALA A 77 -11.44 -3.65 14.71
N TRP A 78 -11.02 -2.58 15.39
CA TRP A 78 -11.00 -1.24 14.79
C TRP A 78 -10.03 -1.13 13.62
N LEU A 79 -8.86 -1.74 13.69
CA LEU A 79 -7.92 -1.80 12.58
C LEU A 79 -8.58 -2.42 11.35
N TRP A 80 -9.25 -3.57 11.48
CA TRP A 80 -9.95 -4.21 10.36
C TRP A 80 -11.14 -3.41 9.84
N ILE A 81 -11.89 -2.72 10.70
CA ILE A 81 -13.00 -1.84 10.28
C ILE A 81 -12.45 -0.66 9.47
N VAL A 82 -11.42 0.01 9.97
CA VAL A 82 -10.81 1.17 9.29
C VAL A 82 -10.15 0.74 7.98
N SER A 83 -9.38 -0.35 7.99
CA SER A 83 -8.76 -0.90 6.78
C SER A 83 -9.81 -1.31 5.75
N GLY A 84 -10.88 -2.00 6.15
CA GLY A 84 -11.97 -2.35 5.25
C GLY A 84 -12.68 -1.11 4.69
N GLY A 85 -12.90 -0.07 5.50
CA GLY A 85 -13.43 1.21 5.04
C GLY A 85 -12.53 1.91 4.02
N LEU A 86 -11.23 1.95 4.26
CA LEU A 86 -10.24 2.50 3.32
C LEU A 86 -10.16 1.68 2.02
N MET A 87 -10.23 0.35 2.12
CA MET A 87 -10.29 -0.55 0.95
C MET A 87 -11.53 -0.30 0.11
N ALA A 88 -12.71 -0.15 0.74
CA ALA A 88 -13.94 0.17 0.03
C ALA A 88 -13.86 1.54 -0.66
N LEU A 89 -13.36 2.57 0.03
CA LEU A 89 -13.17 3.90 -0.54
C LEU A 89 -12.20 3.88 -1.73
N SER A 90 -11.07 3.19 -1.59
CA SER A 90 -10.11 3.00 -2.68
C SER A 90 -10.73 2.28 -3.87
N GLY A 91 -11.53 1.24 -3.63
CA GLY A 91 -12.24 0.50 -4.68
C GLY A 91 -13.22 1.39 -5.44
N LEU A 92 -14.00 2.22 -4.71
CA LEU A 92 -14.91 3.18 -5.31
C LEU A 92 -14.18 4.22 -6.19
N MET A 93 -13.08 4.77 -5.70
CA MET A 93 -12.26 5.72 -6.47
C MET A 93 -11.68 5.07 -7.73
N ALA A 94 -11.16 3.85 -7.61
CA ALA A 94 -10.60 3.11 -8.73
C ALA A 94 -11.68 2.73 -9.77
N GLY A 95 -12.88 2.36 -9.32
CA GLY A 95 -14.03 2.11 -10.19
C GLY A 95 -14.51 3.37 -10.91
N PHE A 96 -14.51 4.51 -10.24
CA PHE A 96 -14.81 5.79 -10.87
C PHE A 96 -13.76 6.14 -11.94
N ALA A 97 -12.47 6.03 -11.61
CA ALA A 97 -11.39 6.26 -12.57
C ALA A 97 -11.47 5.33 -13.79
N PHE A 98 -11.75 4.05 -13.56
CA PHE A 98 -11.92 3.07 -14.63
C PHE A 98 -13.14 3.36 -15.52
N SER A 99 -14.29 3.72 -14.92
CA SER A 99 -15.49 4.06 -15.69
C SER A 99 -15.32 5.35 -16.50
N PHE A 100 -14.56 6.33 -15.99
CA PHE A 100 -14.16 7.51 -16.74
C PHE A 100 -13.22 7.15 -17.91
N MET A 101 -12.23 6.27 -17.68
CA MET A 101 -11.31 5.82 -18.72
C MET A 101 -12.03 5.11 -19.87
N ARG A 102 -13.04 4.27 -19.57
CA ARG A 102 -13.86 3.61 -20.60
C ARG A 102 -14.68 4.57 -21.47
N GLN A 103 -14.99 5.77 -20.97
CA GLN A 103 -15.70 6.79 -21.76
C GLN A 103 -14.78 7.52 -22.75
N MET A 104 -13.47 7.54 -22.51
CA MET A 104 -12.50 8.20 -23.40
C MET A 104 -12.17 7.37 -24.65
N GLY A 105 -12.59 6.11 -24.70
CA GLY A 105 -12.38 5.23 -25.84
C GLY A 105 -12.00 3.80 -25.42
N PRO A 106 -11.90 2.87 -26.38
CA PRO A 106 -11.38 1.54 -26.10
C PRO A 106 -9.93 1.64 -25.61
N PRO A 107 -9.50 0.79 -24.66
CA PRO A 107 -8.12 0.75 -24.23
C PRO A 107 -7.23 0.43 -25.44
N PRO A 108 -6.03 1.02 -25.54
CA PRO A 108 -5.10 0.74 -26.62
C PRO A 108 -4.78 -0.77 -26.63
N THR A 109 -4.93 -1.40 -27.79
CA THR A 109 -4.54 -2.80 -27.96
C THR A 109 -3.03 -2.91 -27.82
N VAL A 110 -2.60 -3.65 -26.81
CA VAL A 110 -1.19 -3.90 -26.54
C VAL A 110 -0.65 -4.86 -27.61
N PRO A 111 0.35 -4.47 -28.43
CA PRO A 111 0.91 -5.33 -29.48
C PRO A 111 1.46 -6.65 -28.91
N ALA A 112 1.42 -7.74 -29.68
CA ALA A 112 1.88 -9.05 -29.20
C ALA A 112 3.39 -9.13 -28.94
N ASP A 113 4.16 -8.16 -29.45
CA ASP A 113 5.62 -8.07 -29.35
C ASP A 113 6.11 -7.27 -28.13
N VAL A 114 5.23 -6.69 -27.31
CA VAL A 114 5.66 -6.04 -26.06
C VAL A 114 6.01 -7.02 -24.96
N ASP A 115 6.84 -6.54 -24.02
CA ASP A 115 7.32 -7.27 -22.86
C ASP A 115 6.19 -7.98 -22.10
N PRO A 116 6.40 -9.23 -21.63
CA PRO A 116 5.40 -10.00 -20.88
C PRO A 116 4.79 -9.25 -19.69
N GLY A 117 5.52 -8.31 -19.06
CA GLY A 117 4.99 -7.49 -17.97
C GLY A 117 3.80 -6.62 -18.39
N PHE A 118 3.83 -6.06 -19.60
CA PHE A 118 2.73 -5.25 -20.13
C PHE A 118 1.51 -6.10 -20.51
N GLN A 119 1.72 -7.35 -20.93
CA GLN A 119 0.63 -8.28 -21.22
C GLN A 119 -0.17 -8.63 -19.96
N ILE A 120 0.51 -8.81 -18.82
CA ILE A 120 -0.15 -9.01 -17.52
C ILE A 120 -0.97 -7.77 -17.14
N LEU A 121 -0.43 -6.57 -17.34
CA LEU A 121 -1.15 -5.34 -17.06
C LEU A 121 -2.40 -5.19 -17.94
N ALA A 122 -2.31 -5.54 -19.22
CA ALA A 122 -3.47 -5.56 -20.12
C ALA A 122 -4.56 -6.51 -19.62
N ALA A 123 -4.19 -7.73 -19.20
CA ALA A 123 -5.13 -8.70 -18.62
C ALA A 123 -5.77 -8.20 -17.31
N ILE A 124 -5.02 -7.48 -16.48
CA ILE A 124 -5.55 -6.84 -15.25
C ILE A 124 -6.61 -5.79 -15.61
N PHE A 125 -6.38 -4.98 -16.64
CA PHE A 125 -7.36 -3.97 -17.09
C PHE A 125 -8.60 -4.61 -17.70
N GLU A 126 -8.45 -5.72 -18.42
CA GLU A 126 -9.57 -6.47 -18.99
C GLU A 126 -10.49 -7.05 -17.90
N HIS A 127 -9.90 -7.58 -16.83
CA HIS A 127 -10.63 -8.18 -15.71
C HIS A 127 -10.77 -7.25 -14.49
N PHE A 128 -10.61 -5.94 -14.69
CA PHE A 128 -10.58 -4.97 -13.61
C PHE A 128 -11.87 -4.96 -12.77
N GLU A 129 -13.03 -5.17 -13.40
CA GLU A 129 -14.33 -5.25 -12.72
C GLU A 129 -14.39 -6.41 -11.72
N ILE A 130 -13.79 -7.56 -12.06
CA ILE A 130 -13.73 -8.74 -11.18
C ILE A 130 -12.83 -8.44 -9.98
N LEU A 131 -11.69 -7.80 -10.22
CA LEU A 131 -10.77 -7.38 -9.16
C LEU A 131 -11.44 -6.38 -8.20
N LEU A 132 -12.19 -5.42 -8.74
CA LEU A 132 -12.92 -4.44 -7.97
C LEU A 132 -14.04 -5.11 -7.14
N ALA A 133 -14.80 -6.03 -7.72
CA ALA A 133 -15.81 -6.80 -7.01
C ALA A 133 -15.19 -7.62 -5.86
N LEU A 134 -14.05 -8.27 -6.11
CA LEU A 134 -13.31 -9.03 -5.10
C LEU A 134 -12.81 -8.11 -3.97
N GLN A 135 -12.26 -6.94 -4.31
CA GLN A 135 -11.83 -5.94 -3.33
C GLN A 135 -13.00 -5.46 -2.45
N MET A 136 -14.16 -5.17 -3.05
CA MET A 136 -15.36 -4.77 -2.31
C MET A 136 -15.88 -5.89 -1.41
N LEU A 137 -15.82 -7.15 -1.86
CA LEU A 137 -16.18 -8.32 -1.06
C LEU A 137 -15.25 -8.46 0.16
N VAL A 138 -13.93 -8.35 -0.05
CA VAL A 138 -12.94 -8.42 1.03
C VAL A 138 -13.13 -7.27 2.02
N ALA A 139 -13.39 -6.05 1.53
CA ALA A 139 -13.68 -4.89 2.37
C ALA A 139 -14.93 -5.11 3.24
N ALA A 140 -16.01 -5.64 2.66
CA ALA A 140 -17.23 -5.96 3.40
C ALA A 140 -16.99 -7.04 4.47
N LEU A 141 -16.26 -8.10 4.14
CA LEU A 141 -15.89 -9.16 5.09
C LEU A 141 -15.00 -8.64 6.22
N ALA A 142 -14.05 -7.76 5.92
CA ALA A 142 -13.21 -7.08 6.90
C ALA A 142 -14.05 -6.26 7.90
N ILE A 143 -14.96 -5.43 7.41
CA ILE A 143 -15.84 -4.60 8.26
C ILE A 143 -16.77 -5.49 9.10
N TRP A 144 -17.43 -6.46 8.47
CA TRP A 144 -18.35 -7.37 9.17
C TRP A 144 -17.61 -8.13 10.27
N SER A 145 -16.51 -8.78 9.94
CA SER A 145 -15.74 -9.57 10.90
C SER A 145 -15.19 -8.71 12.04
N GLY A 146 -14.75 -7.47 11.77
CA GLY A 146 -14.39 -6.50 12.81
C GLY A 146 -15.55 -6.17 13.75
N ILE A 147 -16.73 -5.86 13.23
CA ILE A 147 -17.94 -5.60 14.05
C ILE A 147 -18.34 -6.84 14.85
N ALA A 148 -18.25 -8.03 14.27
CA ALA A 148 -18.56 -9.29 14.95
C ALA A 148 -17.53 -9.63 16.03
N LEU A 149 -16.26 -9.24 15.85
CA LEU A 149 -15.19 -9.40 16.83
C LEU A 149 -15.41 -8.47 18.04
N LEU A 150 -15.94 -7.25 17.84
CA LEU A 150 -16.37 -6.37 18.95
C LEU A 150 -17.50 -6.97 19.78
N LYS A 151 -18.28 -7.89 19.20
CA LYS A 151 -19.31 -8.69 19.87
C LYS A 151 -18.77 -10.03 20.42
N LEU A 152 -17.46 -10.23 20.41
CA LEU A 152 -16.76 -11.43 20.91
C LEU A 152 -17.25 -12.75 20.28
N LYS A 153 -17.75 -12.73 19.05
CA LYS A 153 -18.19 -13.96 18.37
C LYS A 153 -17.00 -14.86 18.01
N ALA A 154 -17.07 -16.14 18.37
CA ALA A 154 -15.98 -17.10 18.12
C ALA A 154 -15.61 -17.23 16.63
N TRP A 155 -16.59 -17.25 15.73
CA TRP A 155 -16.34 -17.36 14.29
C TRP A 155 -15.62 -16.13 13.71
N ALA A 156 -15.80 -14.95 14.31
CA ALA A 156 -15.22 -13.69 13.81
C ALA A 156 -13.69 -13.69 13.94
N ARG A 157 -13.18 -14.34 14.99
CA ARG A 157 -11.74 -14.57 15.16
C ARG A 157 -11.17 -15.40 14.02
N THR A 158 -11.79 -16.54 13.71
CA THR A 158 -11.32 -17.42 12.63
C THR A 158 -11.37 -16.69 11.28
N ALA A 159 -12.42 -15.91 11.04
CA ALA A 159 -12.52 -15.09 9.83
C ALA A 159 -11.38 -14.07 9.73
N ILE A 160 -11.10 -13.30 10.78
CA ILE A 160 -10.00 -12.33 10.79
C ILE A 160 -8.64 -13.02 10.65
N GLU A 161 -8.43 -14.18 11.28
CA GLU A 161 -7.20 -14.95 11.12
C GLU A 161 -6.98 -15.36 9.66
N VAL A 162 -8.02 -15.90 9.00
CA VAL A 162 -7.97 -16.29 7.58
C VAL A 162 -7.72 -15.06 6.70
N LEU A 163 -8.44 -13.95 6.93
CA LEU A 163 -8.24 -12.71 6.19
C LEU A 163 -6.82 -12.16 6.37
N SER A 164 -6.24 -12.29 7.56
CA SER A 164 -4.86 -11.86 7.83
C SER A 164 -3.84 -12.69 7.05
N TRP A 165 -4.05 -14.01 6.95
CA TRP A 165 -3.21 -14.88 6.12
C TRP A 165 -3.32 -14.54 4.64
N LEU A 166 -4.55 -14.34 4.15
CA LEU A 166 -4.77 -13.94 2.76
C LEU A 166 -4.12 -12.58 2.47
N ALA A 167 -4.27 -11.61 3.36
CA ALA A 167 -3.63 -10.30 3.24
C ALA A 167 -2.10 -10.41 3.25
N LEU A 168 -1.52 -11.28 4.09
CA LEU A 168 -0.08 -11.50 4.14
C LEU A 168 0.45 -12.11 2.84
N VAL A 169 -0.21 -13.16 2.33
CA VAL A 169 0.14 -13.79 1.05
C VAL A 169 0.00 -12.78 -0.10
N TYR A 170 -1.08 -12.00 -0.10
CA TYR A 170 -1.29 -10.93 -1.07
C TYR A 170 -0.20 -9.87 -1.02
N CYS A 171 0.19 -9.37 0.17
CA CYS A 171 1.26 -8.39 0.31
C CYS A 171 2.60 -8.91 -0.21
N ILE A 172 2.95 -10.17 0.07
CA ILE A 172 4.19 -10.78 -0.43
C ILE A 172 4.13 -10.93 -1.96
N GLY A 173 3.04 -11.47 -2.49
CA GLY A 173 2.87 -11.66 -3.93
C GLY A 173 2.88 -10.34 -4.70
N LEU A 174 2.14 -9.33 -4.23
CA LEU A 174 2.12 -7.99 -4.79
C LEU A 174 3.51 -7.34 -4.73
N GLY A 175 4.23 -7.55 -3.65
CA GLY A 175 5.59 -7.06 -3.49
C GLY A 175 6.57 -7.64 -4.52
N ILE A 176 6.55 -8.97 -4.69
CA ILE A 176 7.34 -9.65 -5.72
C ILE A 176 6.96 -9.13 -7.11
N PHE A 177 5.65 -9.02 -7.38
CA PHE A 177 5.15 -8.49 -8.65
C PHE A 177 5.66 -7.05 -8.89
N GLN A 178 5.59 -6.19 -7.87
CA GLN A 178 6.02 -4.79 -7.98
C GLN A 178 7.53 -4.66 -8.24
N VAL A 179 8.36 -5.48 -7.59
CA VAL A 179 9.81 -5.52 -7.85
C VAL A 179 10.09 -5.95 -9.30
N ASN A 180 9.45 -7.01 -9.78
CA ASN A 180 9.64 -7.47 -11.15
C ASN A 180 9.17 -6.43 -12.17
N LEU A 181 8.02 -5.80 -11.93
CA LEU A 181 7.50 -4.73 -12.78
C LEU A 181 8.45 -3.54 -12.82
N TRP A 182 8.98 -3.13 -11.67
CA TRP A 182 9.94 -2.04 -11.57
C TRP A 182 11.20 -2.31 -12.39
N ILE A 183 11.80 -3.50 -12.21
CA ILE A 183 12.99 -3.94 -12.93
C ILE A 183 12.74 -3.91 -14.44
N SER A 184 11.63 -4.50 -14.90
CA SER A 184 11.26 -4.54 -16.33
C SER A 184 11.08 -3.12 -16.92
N MET A 185 10.44 -2.21 -16.18
CA MET A 185 10.27 -0.82 -16.63
C MET A 185 11.60 -0.07 -16.71
N THR A 186 12.49 -0.25 -15.73
CA THR A 186 13.79 0.43 -15.72
C THR A 186 14.77 -0.13 -16.75
N ASP A 187 14.67 -1.41 -17.10
CA ASP A 187 15.54 -2.03 -18.11
C ASP A 187 15.28 -1.48 -19.51
N GLN A 188 14.06 -1.00 -19.77
CA GLN A 188 13.67 -0.38 -21.04
C GLN A 188 14.03 1.11 -21.12
N ALA A 189 14.45 1.72 -20.02
CA ALA A 189 14.82 3.14 -20.01
C ALA A 189 16.14 3.36 -20.80
N PRO A 190 16.22 4.37 -21.68
CA PRO A 190 17.46 4.69 -22.39
C PRO A 190 18.60 4.99 -21.41
N ARG A 191 19.67 4.19 -21.45
CA ARG A 191 20.84 4.36 -20.57
C ARG A 191 21.79 5.47 -21.05
N GLY A 192 21.65 5.93 -22.29
CA GLY A 192 22.48 6.97 -22.87
C GLY A 192 22.00 8.38 -22.52
N GLY A 193 22.85 9.18 -21.88
CA GLY A 193 22.62 10.62 -21.66
C GLY A 193 21.84 10.98 -20.39
N ALA A 194 21.41 10.01 -19.58
CA ALA A 194 20.80 10.29 -18.30
C ALA A 194 21.88 10.66 -17.26
N PRO A 195 21.67 11.72 -16.45
CA PRO A 195 22.59 12.11 -15.38
C PRO A 195 22.52 11.19 -14.14
N ILE A 196 21.64 10.19 -14.16
CA ILE A 196 21.36 9.29 -13.04
C ILE A 196 21.87 7.89 -13.38
N ASP A 197 22.60 7.29 -12.44
CA ASP A 197 22.99 5.89 -12.48
C ASP A 197 21.74 4.99 -12.41
N MET A 198 21.41 4.35 -13.53
CA MET A 198 20.21 3.52 -13.68
C MET A 198 20.27 2.26 -12.81
N ASP A 199 21.46 1.72 -12.56
CA ASP A 199 21.64 0.52 -11.73
C ASP A 199 21.32 0.87 -10.27
N LEU A 200 21.79 2.04 -9.80
CA LEU A 200 21.45 2.55 -8.48
C LEU A 200 19.95 2.83 -8.34
N PHE A 201 19.32 3.39 -9.37
CA PHE A 201 17.88 3.68 -9.37
C PHE A 201 17.03 2.40 -9.30
N GLN A 202 17.39 1.39 -10.09
CA GLN A 202 16.74 0.07 -10.09
C GLN A 202 16.85 -0.59 -8.71
N PHE A 203 18.06 -0.62 -8.14
CA PHE A 203 18.31 -1.15 -6.80
C PHE A 203 17.51 -0.39 -5.73
N ALA A 204 17.51 0.94 -5.77
CA ALA A 204 16.79 1.76 -4.81
C ALA A 204 15.28 1.51 -4.84
N GLY A 205 14.68 1.38 -6.03
CA GLY A 205 13.26 1.05 -6.16
C GLY A 205 12.92 -0.35 -5.65
N ALA A 206 13.76 -1.35 -5.96
CA ALA A 206 13.58 -2.71 -5.44
C ALA A 206 13.70 -2.76 -3.89
N ALA A 207 14.70 -2.07 -3.32
CA ALA A 207 14.88 -1.97 -1.88
C ALA A 207 13.68 -1.28 -1.21
N MET A 208 13.16 -0.21 -1.80
CA MET A 208 11.96 0.48 -1.30
C MET A 208 10.75 -0.45 -1.28
N ALA A 209 10.53 -1.24 -2.34
CA ALA A 209 9.45 -2.22 -2.37
C ALA A 209 9.57 -3.25 -1.24
N VAL A 210 10.78 -3.78 -0.98
CA VAL A 210 11.02 -4.70 0.14
C VAL A 210 10.69 -4.06 1.49
N VAL A 211 11.08 -2.80 1.70
CA VAL A 211 10.76 -2.07 2.92
C VAL A 211 9.24 -1.90 3.08
N VAL A 212 8.53 -1.54 2.01
CA VAL A 212 7.07 -1.41 2.04
C VAL A 212 6.41 -2.74 2.38
N ILE A 213 6.86 -3.86 1.79
CA ILE A 213 6.35 -5.20 2.13
C ILE A 213 6.58 -5.50 3.61
N ALA A 214 7.79 -5.25 4.14
CA ALA A 214 8.10 -5.53 5.53
C ALA A 214 7.23 -4.71 6.50
N VAL A 215 7.03 -3.42 6.22
CA VAL A 215 6.18 -2.52 7.00
C VAL A 215 4.73 -3.00 7.06
N LEU A 216 4.22 -3.60 5.97
CA LEU A 216 2.85 -4.13 5.92
C LEU A 216 2.74 -5.55 6.48
N ALA A 217 3.72 -6.41 6.23
CA ALA A 217 3.71 -7.82 6.60
C ALA A 217 3.94 -8.04 8.10
N VAL A 218 4.83 -7.26 8.74
CA VAL A 218 5.19 -7.43 10.15
C VAL A 218 3.98 -7.22 11.08
N PRO A 219 3.18 -6.14 10.96
CA PRO A 219 1.97 -5.97 11.78
C PRO A 219 0.94 -7.08 11.58
N LEU A 220 0.74 -7.53 10.33
CA LEU A 220 -0.15 -8.66 10.02
C LEU A 220 0.31 -9.94 10.72
N TRP A 221 1.61 -10.23 10.68
CA TRP A 221 2.19 -11.37 11.36
C TRP A 221 2.02 -11.31 12.88
N ILE A 222 2.30 -10.14 13.49
CA ILE A 222 2.11 -9.92 14.94
C ILE A 222 0.65 -10.12 15.32
N MET A 223 -0.28 -9.59 14.52
CA MET A 223 -1.71 -9.74 14.74
C MET A 223 -2.16 -11.21 14.66
N ILE A 224 -1.68 -11.99 13.69
CA ILE A 224 -1.95 -13.44 13.59
C ILE A 224 -1.45 -14.15 14.85
N ARG A 225 -0.23 -13.84 15.30
CA ARG A 225 0.35 -14.43 16.51
C ARG A 225 -0.47 -14.08 17.76
N TYR A 226 -0.91 -12.83 17.87
CA TYR A 226 -1.73 -12.34 18.97
C TYR A 226 -3.11 -13.01 19.00
N LEU A 227 -3.79 -13.09 17.86
CA LEU A 227 -5.10 -13.75 17.75
C LEU A 227 -5.02 -15.23 18.15
N ARG A 228 -3.90 -15.90 17.86
CA ARG A 228 -3.63 -17.28 18.31
C ARG A 228 -3.36 -17.42 19.81
N GLY A 229 -3.15 -16.33 20.54
CA GLY A 229 -2.88 -16.33 21.98
C GLY A 229 -3.96 -17.04 22.81
N ALA A 230 -3.54 -17.64 23.92
CA ALA A 230 -4.44 -18.31 24.86
C ALA A 230 -5.38 -17.32 25.56
N GLU A 231 -4.92 -16.10 25.81
CA GLU A 231 -5.71 -15.03 26.44
C GLU A 231 -6.97 -14.68 25.65
N VAL A 232 -6.84 -14.51 24.33
CA VAL A 232 -7.98 -14.23 23.44
C VAL A 232 -8.95 -15.42 23.40
N ARG A 233 -8.45 -16.67 23.45
CA ARG A 233 -9.30 -17.87 23.51
C ARG A 233 -10.11 -17.89 24.81
N ALA A 234 -9.45 -17.67 25.94
CA ALA A 234 -10.08 -17.69 27.25
C ALA A 234 -11.09 -16.55 27.43
N ALA A 235 -10.85 -15.38 26.84
CA ALA A 235 -11.81 -14.28 26.85
C ALA A 235 -13.11 -14.63 26.09
N ILE A 236 -13.00 -15.20 24.89
CA ILE A 236 -14.16 -15.59 24.08
C ILE A 236 -14.95 -16.73 24.74
N ALA A 237 -14.26 -17.76 25.24
CA ALA A 237 -14.90 -18.90 25.88
C ALA A 237 -15.76 -18.49 27.09
N ARG A 238 -15.23 -17.60 27.96
CA ARG A 238 -15.97 -17.07 29.12
C ARG A 238 -17.25 -16.31 28.73
N THR A 239 -17.23 -15.59 27.62
CA THR A 239 -18.44 -14.91 27.13
C THR A 239 -19.49 -15.91 26.64
N GLN A 240 -19.06 -16.99 25.97
CA GLN A 240 -20.00 -18.02 25.50
C GLN A 240 -20.67 -18.79 26.64
N GLU A 241 -19.95 -19.02 27.75
CA GLU A 241 -20.52 -19.65 28.96
C GLU A 241 -21.56 -18.77 29.67
N THR A 242 -21.47 -17.44 29.51
CA THR A 242 -22.42 -16.50 30.13
C THR A 242 -23.72 -16.37 29.31
N ASP A 243 -23.65 -16.60 28.00
CA ASP A 243 -24.78 -16.46 27.07
C ASP A 243 -25.55 -17.78 26.85
N ALA A 244 -25.08 -18.91 27.38
CA ALA A 244 -25.66 -20.25 27.24
C ALA A 244 -26.58 -20.60 28.43
#